data_AF-A0A0H5QMC0-F1
#
_entry.id   AF-A0A0H5QMC0-F1
#
_cell.length_a   1.000
_cell.length_b   1.000
_cell.length_c   1.000
_cell.angle_alpha   90.00
_cell.angle_beta   90.00
_cell.angle_gamma   90.00
#
_symmetry.space_group_name_H-M   'P 1'
#
loop_
_entity.id
_entity.type
_entity.pdbx_description
1 polymer ?
#
loop_
_entity_poly.entity_id
_entity_poly.type
_entity_poly.pdbx_seq_one_letter_code
_entity_poly.pdbx_strand_id
1 'polypeptide(L)'
;MSNFDNLEYNSYSQTLIGTKHKILLDCETGERLEVNQITKRTLGQKQFWKVYLMDFLQVLGVLDSKQVDVLIFILENTKSSDNTFIGTYRKISAGSNVALETVRKVMNKLRQQKDCSGSPFIKKIQNGVYQVSPMIMMKGSEHKKSILLNYYQDENKND
;
A
#
# COMPACT_ATOMS: atom_id res chain seq x y z
N MET A 1 11.69 16.03 36.20
CA MET A 1 10.95 16.94 35.31
C MET A 1 11.89 17.30 34.16
N SER A 2 11.85 16.61 33.01
CA SER A 2 12.81 16.84 31.91
C SER A 2 12.21 17.79 30.88
N ASN A 3 12.86 18.96 30.71
CA ASN A 3 12.50 20.01 29.76
C ASN A 3 12.25 19.46 28.35
N PHE A 4 11.06 19.73 27.83
CA PHE A 4 10.68 19.50 26.44
C PHE A 4 11.19 20.67 25.59
N ASP A 5 12.50 20.76 25.41
CA ASP A 5 13.09 21.77 24.54
C ASP A 5 12.85 21.40 23.07
N ASN A 6 12.15 22.31 22.37
CA ASN A 6 11.96 22.41 20.92
C ASN A 6 11.27 21.23 20.22
N LEU A 7 9.97 21.09 20.46
CA LEU A 7 9.07 20.34 19.59
C LEU A 7 8.45 21.29 18.56
N GLU A 8 8.91 21.23 17.32
CA GLU A 8 8.30 21.96 16.21
C GLU A 8 7.18 21.13 15.59
N TYR A 9 5.97 21.69 15.59
CA TYR A 9 4.82 21.08 14.93
C TYR A 9 4.75 21.53 13.47
N ASN A 10 4.91 20.59 12.56
CA ASN A 10 4.62 20.82 11.14
C ASN A 10 3.14 20.53 10.88
N SER A 11 2.37 21.58 10.64
CA SER A 11 0.93 21.51 10.38
C SER A 11 0.56 20.86 9.04
N TYR A 12 1.45 20.93 8.05
CA TYR A 12 1.24 20.31 6.73
C TYR A 12 1.31 18.78 6.80
N SER A 13 2.31 18.24 7.50
CA SER A 13 2.52 16.79 7.67
C SER A 13 1.94 16.21 8.97
N GLN A 14 1.36 17.04 9.84
CA GLN A 14 0.92 16.67 11.20
C GLN A 14 2.01 15.94 12.00
N THR A 15 3.26 16.39 11.85
CA THR A 15 4.42 15.78 12.52
C THR A 15 4.97 16.69 13.60
N LEU A 16 5.14 16.16 14.81
CA LEU A 16 6.02 16.76 15.80
C LEU A 16 7.46 16.32 15.52
N ILE A 17 8.34 17.31 15.35
CA ILE A 17 9.77 17.09 15.15
C ILE A 17 10.46 17.61 16.41
N GLY A 18 11.10 16.71 17.15
CA GLY A 18 11.99 17.06 18.25
C GLY A 18 13.44 16.85 17.81
N THR A 19 14.27 17.89 17.88
CA THR A 19 15.70 17.81 17.62
C THR A 19 16.44 17.83 18.95
N LYS A 20 17.25 16.81 19.23
CA LYS A 20 18.09 16.76 20.43
C LYS A 20 19.53 16.49 20.06
N HIS A 21 20.42 17.41 20.41
CA HIS A 21 21.85 17.19 20.34
C HIS A 21 22.25 16.17 21.41
N LYS A 22 22.93 15.08 21.00
CA LYS A 22 23.47 14.07 21.91
C LYS A 22 24.92 13.80 21.57
N ILE A 23 25.73 13.63 22.60
CA ILE A 23 27.08 13.12 22.48
C ILE A 23 27.00 11.63 22.78
N LEU A 24 27.34 10.81 21.80
CA LEU A 24 27.47 9.36 21.97
C LEU A 24 28.94 9.03 22.18
N LEU A 25 29.22 8.13 23.12
CA LEU A 25 30.55 7.57 23.31
C LEU A 25 30.56 6.18 22.67
N ASP A 26 31.47 5.97 21.73
CA ASP A 26 31.73 4.63 21.22
C ASP A 26 32.52 3.85 22.27
N CYS A 27 31.95 2.75 22.76
CA CYS A 27 32.54 1.94 23.83
C CYS A 27 33.76 1.12 23.36
N GLU A 28 33.95 0.93 22.05
CA GLU A 28 35.07 0.15 21.51
C GLU A 28 36.27 1.04 21.19
N THR A 29 36.04 2.25 20.67
CA THR A 29 37.10 3.16 20.23
C THR A 29 37.36 4.33 21.19
N GLY A 30 36.43 4.60 22.12
CA GLY A 30 36.50 5.74 23.04
C GLY A 30 36.20 7.09 22.40
N GLU A 31 35.83 7.11 21.12
CA GLU A 31 35.54 8.33 20.38
C GLU A 31 34.20 8.96 20.82
N ARG A 32 34.17 10.30 20.85
CA ARG A 32 32.98 11.09 21.17
C ARG A 32 32.35 11.58 19.88
N LEU A 33 31.17 11.07 19.55
CA LEU A 33 30.42 11.39 18.36
C LEU A 33 29.29 12.38 18.70
N GLU A 34 29.35 13.58 18.13
CA GLU A 34 28.26 14.56 18.22
C GLU A 34 27.18 14.22 17.19
N VAL A 35 26.00 13.80 17.68
CA VAL A 35 24.89 13.37 16.82
C VAL A 35 23.66 14.22 17.09
N ASN A 36 23.10 14.77 16.03
CA ASN A 36 21.79 15.39 16.05
C ASN A 36 20.70 14.32 15.93
N GLN A 37 20.09 13.95 17.06
CA GLN A 37 18.98 13.00 17.05
C GLN A 37 17.67 13.71 16.72
N ILE A 38 17.12 13.42 15.54
CA ILE A 38 15.83 13.95 15.08
C ILE A 38 14.75 12.91 15.37
N THR A 39 13.89 13.19 16.36
CA THR A 39 12.73 12.35 16.70
C THR A 39 11.49 12.88 15.99
N LYS A 40 11.00 12.16 14.98
CA LYS A 40 9.77 12.51 14.26
C LYS A 40 8.60 11.68 14.79
N ARG A 41 7.61 12.33 15.41
CA ARG A 41 6.34 11.70 15.81
C ARG A 41 5.24 12.16 14.85
N THR A 42 4.73 11.23 14.03
CA THR A 42 3.57 11.49 13.16
C THR A 42 2.29 11.38 14.00
N LEU A 43 1.61 12.50 14.25
CA LEU A 43 0.36 12.55 15.01
C LEU A 43 -0.80 12.54 14.02
N GLY A 44 -1.32 11.35 13.73
CA GLY A 44 -2.34 11.18 12.68
C GLY A 44 -1.70 11.22 11.30
N GLN A 45 -1.30 10.05 10.79
CA GLN A 45 -0.90 9.96 9.39
C GLN A 45 -2.12 10.22 8.51
N LYS A 46 -2.13 11.36 7.80
CA LYS A 46 -3.02 11.58 6.66
C LYS A 46 -2.89 10.35 5.76
N GLN A 47 -3.98 9.60 5.63
CA GLN A 47 -3.96 8.36 4.86
C GLN A 47 -3.95 8.70 3.37
N PHE A 48 -2.75 8.65 2.79
CA PHE A 48 -2.53 8.83 1.38
C PHE A 48 -2.52 7.48 0.67
N TRP A 49 -3.04 7.48 -0.55
CA TRP A 49 -2.95 6.35 -1.47
C TRP A 49 -1.55 6.37 -2.10
N LYS A 50 -0.71 5.39 -1.81
CA LYS A 50 0.53 5.19 -2.56
C LYS A 50 0.22 4.20 -3.69
N VAL A 51 0.03 4.72 -4.89
CA VAL A 51 -0.08 3.91 -6.12
C VAL A 51 1.32 3.75 -6.68
N TYR A 52 1.77 2.51 -6.85
CA TYR A 52 3.04 2.24 -7.54
C TYR A 52 2.77 2.39 -9.04
N LEU A 53 3.16 3.54 -9.57
CA LEU A 53 2.73 4.00 -10.89
C LEU A 53 3.15 3.03 -12.01
N MET A 54 4.31 2.38 -11.90
CA MET A 54 4.84 1.49 -12.94
C MET A 54 3.98 0.23 -13.10
N ASP A 55 3.73 -0.50 -12.00
CA ASP A 55 2.90 -1.71 -12.02
C ASP A 55 1.44 -1.37 -12.37
N PHE A 56 0.95 -0.21 -11.92
CA PHE A 56 -0.38 0.28 -12.28
C PHE A 56 -0.51 0.60 -13.78
N LEU A 57 0.47 1.30 -14.37
CA LEU A 57 0.48 1.61 -15.81
C LEU A 57 0.60 0.36 -16.67
N GLN A 58 1.33 -0.66 -16.22
CA GLN A 58 1.42 -1.94 -16.91
C GLN A 58 0.06 -2.63 -17.00
N VAL A 59 -0.75 -2.55 -15.94
CA VAL A 59 -2.11 -3.10 -15.92
C VAL A 59 -3.05 -2.24 -16.77
N LEU A 60 -2.90 -0.92 -16.70
CA LEU A 60 -3.68 0.01 -17.53
C LEU A 60 -3.44 -0.23 -19.03
N GLY A 61 -2.19 -0.49 -19.44
CA GLY A 61 -1.83 -0.75 -20.83
C GLY A 61 -2.38 -2.07 -21.40
N VAL A 62 -2.83 -2.99 -20.55
CA VAL A 62 -3.43 -4.28 -20.96
C VAL A 62 -4.97 -4.21 -21.03
N LEU A 63 -5.57 -3.16 -20.48
CA LEU A 63 -7.02 -2.99 -20.39
C LEU A 63 -7.54 -2.01 -21.46
N ASP A 64 -8.67 -2.37 -22.08
CA ASP A 64 -9.39 -1.51 -23.02
C ASP A 64 -10.21 -0.42 -22.27
N SER A 65 -10.69 0.63 -22.96
CA SER A 65 -11.35 1.78 -22.31
C SER A 65 -12.43 1.41 -21.28
N LYS A 66 -13.42 0.58 -21.66
CA LYS A 66 -14.49 0.12 -20.75
C LYS A 66 -14.02 -0.87 -19.69
N GLN A 67 -12.86 -1.50 -19.90
CA GLN A 67 -12.27 -2.41 -18.91
C GLN A 67 -11.59 -1.63 -17.77
N VAL A 68 -11.15 -0.40 -18.04
CA VAL A 68 -10.62 0.51 -17.01
C VAL A 68 -11.70 0.88 -16.00
N ASP A 69 -12.95 1.09 -16.44
CA ASP A 69 -14.08 1.39 -15.53
C ASP A 69 -14.31 0.27 -14.50
N VAL A 70 -14.10 -0.99 -14.91
CA VAL A 70 -14.16 -2.16 -14.01
C VAL A 70 -13.05 -2.10 -12.97
N LEU A 71 -11.82 -1.76 -13.39
CA LEU A 71 -10.69 -1.65 -12.51
C LEU A 71 -10.90 -0.54 -11.48
N ILE A 72 -11.36 0.63 -11.92
CA ILE A 72 -11.68 1.78 -11.06
C ILE A 72 -12.72 1.36 -10.02
N PHE A 73 -13.81 0.72 -10.46
CA PHE A 73 -14.85 0.24 -9.54
C PHE A 73 -14.31 -0.72 -8.47
N ILE A 74 -13.42 -1.65 -8.84
CA ILE A 74 -12.79 -2.58 -7.89
C ILE A 74 -11.97 -1.79 -6.86
N LEU A 75 -11.15 -0.85 -7.30
CA LEU A 75 -10.27 -0.06 -6.44
C LEU A 75 -11.07 0.81 -5.46
N GLU A 76 -12.12 1.48 -5.93
CA GLU A 76 -13.01 2.29 -5.09
C GLU A 76 -13.74 1.48 -4.02
N ASN A 77 -14.09 0.23 -4.33
CA ASN A 77 -14.82 -0.66 -3.43
C ASN A 77 -13.89 -1.61 -2.64
N THR A 78 -12.57 -1.42 -2.72
CA THR A 78 -11.59 -2.21 -1.97
C THR A 78 -11.46 -1.66 -0.55
N LYS A 79 -11.68 -2.51 0.45
CA LYS A 79 -11.46 -2.15 1.86
C LYS A 79 -9.99 -1.87 2.08
N SER A 80 -9.70 -0.66 2.53
CA SER A 80 -8.34 -0.17 2.66
C SER A 80 -7.57 -0.73 3.88
N SER A 81 -8.26 -1.42 4.81
CA SER A 81 -7.63 -2.09 5.95
C SER A 81 -6.87 -3.34 5.53
N ASP A 82 -7.50 -4.15 4.69
CA ASP A 82 -7.09 -5.53 4.39
C ASP A 82 -6.92 -5.77 2.87
N ASN A 83 -6.93 -4.69 2.08
CA ASN A 83 -6.92 -4.68 0.62
C ASN A 83 -7.92 -5.68 0.00
N THR A 84 -9.08 -5.82 0.64
CA THR A 84 -10.08 -6.83 0.29
C THR A 84 -11.24 -6.19 -0.47
N PHE A 85 -11.47 -6.66 -1.68
CA PHE A 85 -12.61 -6.31 -2.50
C PHE A 85 -13.71 -7.38 -2.40
N ILE A 86 -14.94 -6.95 -2.11
CA ILE A 86 -16.11 -7.83 -1.98
C ILE A 86 -17.15 -7.45 -3.05
N GLY A 87 -17.27 -8.29 -4.06
CA GLY A 87 -18.18 -8.06 -5.17
C GLY A 87 -18.34 -9.29 -6.06
N THR A 88 -19.59 -9.66 -6.34
CA THR A 88 -19.90 -10.64 -7.39
C THR A 88 -19.76 -10.00 -8.76
N TYR A 89 -19.61 -10.80 -9.82
CA TYR A 89 -19.53 -10.28 -11.19
C TYR A 89 -20.75 -9.45 -11.58
N ARG A 90 -21.94 -9.76 -11.05
CA ARG A 90 -23.15 -8.96 -11.25
C ARG A 90 -23.05 -7.57 -10.59
N LYS A 91 -22.53 -7.50 -9.35
CA LYS A 91 -22.32 -6.22 -8.66
C LYS A 91 -21.31 -5.34 -9.39
N ILE A 92 -20.23 -5.95 -9.87
CA ILE A 92 -19.21 -5.24 -10.66
C ILE A 92 -19.83 -4.72 -11.96
N SER A 93 -20.52 -5.59 -12.71
CA SER A 93 -21.18 -5.24 -13.98
C SER A 93 -22.17 -4.08 -13.82
N ALA A 94 -23.00 -4.10 -12.78
CA ALA A 94 -23.94 -3.01 -12.49
C ALA A 94 -23.23 -1.71 -12.08
N GLY A 95 -22.17 -1.79 -11.27
CA GLY A 95 -21.44 -0.62 -10.79
C GLY A 95 -20.53 0.04 -11.81
N SER A 96 -20.03 -0.72 -12.79
CA SER A 96 -19.16 -0.23 -13.86
C SER A 96 -19.87 -0.10 -15.22
N ASN A 97 -21.19 -0.34 -15.26
CA ASN A 97 -22.02 -0.28 -16.47
C ASN A 97 -21.44 -1.03 -17.69
N VAL A 98 -20.90 -2.22 -17.44
CA VAL A 98 -20.35 -3.10 -18.49
C VAL A 98 -20.94 -4.49 -18.44
N ALA A 99 -20.93 -5.16 -19.59
CA ALA A 99 -21.41 -6.53 -19.70
C ALA A 99 -20.64 -7.50 -18.78
N LEU A 100 -21.34 -8.51 -18.27
CA LEU A 100 -20.75 -9.58 -17.44
C LEU A 100 -19.56 -10.28 -18.11
N GLU A 101 -19.58 -10.40 -19.44
CA GLU A 101 -18.48 -10.99 -20.18
C GLU A 101 -17.21 -10.14 -20.12
N THR A 102 -17.34 -8.82 -20.23
CA THR A 102 -16.24 -7.87 -20.07
C THR A 102 -15.66 -7.97 -18.66
N VAL A 103 -16.51 -8.01 -17.63
CA VAL A 103 -16.05 -8.21 -16.24
C VAL A 103 -15.27 -9.51 -16.10
N ARG A 104 -15.74 -10.62 -16.69
CA ARG A 104 -15.02 -11.90 -16.65
C ARG A 104 -13.66 -11.81 -17.34
N LYS A 105 -13.57 -11.14 -18.50
CA LYS A 105 -12.30 -10.91 -19.21
C LYS A 105 -11.33 -10.09 -18.36
N VAL A 106 -11.79 -9.00 -17.74
CA VAL A 106 -10.96 -8.16 -16.85
C VAL A 106 -10.48 -8.93 -15.63
N MET A 107 -11.37 -9.63 -14.93
CA MET A 107 -11.01 -10.42 -13.76
C MET A 107 -10.00 -11.53 -14.10
N ASN A 108 -10.07 -12.11 -15.30
CA ASN A 108 -9.06 -13.05 -15.77
C ASN A 108 -7.72 -12.37 -16.09
N LYS A 109 -7.73 -11.21 -16.77
CA LYS A 109 -6.52 -10.41 -17.05
C LYS A 109 -5.82 -10.02 -15.74
N LEU A 110 -6.55 -9.48 -14.76
CA LEU A 110 -6.00 -9.08 -13.45
C LEU A 110 -5.46 -10.27 -12.63
N ARG A 111 -5.96 -11.49 -12.85
CA ARG A 111 -5.43 -12.69 -12.21
C ARG A 111 -4.20 -13.27 -12.91
N GLN A 112 -4.12 -13.12 -14.22
CA GLN A 112 -3.03 -13.68 -15.04
C GLN A 112 -1.83 -12.75 -15.13
N GLN A 113 -2.08 -11.44 -15.11
CA GLN A 113 -1.05 -10.43 -15.17
C GLN A 113 -0.28 -10.41 -13.85
N LYS A 114 0.97 -10.86 -13.94
CA LYS A 114 1.92 -10.86 -12.84
C LYS A 114 2.79 -9.61 -12.91
N ASP A 115 3.09 -9.04 -11.76
CA ASP A 115 4.08 -7.97 -11.62
C ASP A 115 5.51 -8.51 -11.79
N CYS A 116 6.49 -7.60 -11.70
CA CYS A 116 7.91 -7.92 -11.73
C CYS A 116 8.37 -8.88 -10.60
N SER A 117 7.58 -9.01 -9.53
CA SER A 117 7.81 -9.92 -8.41
C SER A 117 7.10 -11.28 -8.59
N GLY A 118 6.42 -11.51 -9.73
CA GLY A 118 5.71 -12.75 -10.03
C GLY A 118 4.33 -12.88 -9.38
N SER A 119 3.83 -11.83 -8.70
CA SER A 119 2.56 -11.84 -7.99
C SER A 119 1.42 -11.29 -8.85
N PRO A 120 0.22 -11.89 -8.83
CA PRO A 120 -0.92 -11.40 -9.60
C PRO A 120 -1.51 -10.12 -9.01
N PHE A 121 -2.11 -9.27 -9.85
CA PHE A 121 -2.77 -8.03 -9.42
C PHE A 121 -3.89 -8.28 -8.38
N ILE A 122 -4.72 -9.31 -8.63
CA ILE A 122 -5.78 -9.75 -7.72
C ILE A 122 -5.65 -11.25 -7.43
N LYS A 123 -5.69 -11.60 -6.15
CA LYS A 123 -5.82 -12.98 -5.65
C LYS A 123 -7.28 -13.25 -5.29
N LYS A 124 -7.79 -14.42 -5.67
CA LYS A 124 -9.14 -14.86 -5.25
C LYS A 124 -9.02 -15.64 -3.95
N ILE A 125 -9.62 -15.13 -2.87
CA ILE A 125 -9.69 -15.85 -1.58
C ILE A 125 -10.87 -16.82 -1.61
N GLN A 126 -12.06 -16.31 -1.94
CA GLN A 126 -13.30 -17.09 -2.03
C GLN A 126 -14.20 -16.53 -3.14
N ASN A 127 -15.32 -17.19 -3.42
CA ASN A 127 -16.27 -16.71 -4.42
C ASN A 127 -16.82 -15.33 -4.01
N GLY A 128 -16.59 -14.31 -4.84
CA GLY A 128 -17.04 -12.94 -4.58
C GLY A 128 -16.14 -12.14 -3.62
N VAL A 129 -15.04 -12.71 -3.12
CA VAL A 129 -14.06 -11.99 -2.30
C VAL A 129 -12.66 -12.16 -2.88
N TYR A 130 -12.04 -11.02 -3.11
CA TYR A 130 -10.78 -10.86 -3.80
C TYR A 130 -9.86 -9.99 -2.97
N GLN A 131 -8.56 -10.25 -3.03
CA GLN A 131 -7.53 -9.44 -2.40
C GLN A 131 -6.71 -8.76 -3.48
N VAL A 132 -6.60 -7.44 -3.40
CA VAL A 132 -5.80 -6.62 -4.32
C VAL A 132 -4.38 -6.56 -3.79
N SER A 133 -3.40 -6.70 -4.68
CA SER A 133 -1.98 -6.66 -4.30
C SER A 133 -1.61 -5.34 -3.62
N PRO A 134 -0.97 -5.39 -2.43
CA PRO A 134 -0.49 -4.21 -1.71
C PRO A 134 0.63 -3.47 -2.45
N MET A 135 1.26 -4.14 -3.42
CA MET A 135 2.28 -3.57 -4.31
C MET A 135 1.68 -2.57 -5.29
N ILE A 136 0.35 -2.43 -5.36
CA ILE A 136 -0.34 -1.57 -6.32
C ILE A 136 -1.10 -0.48 -5.59
N MET A 137 -1.72 -0.83 -4.47
CA MET A 137 -2.47 0.10 -3.65
C MET A 137 -2.34 -0.27 -2.18
N MET A 138 -1.90 0.68 -1.36
CA MET A 138 -1.89 0.53 0.09
C MET A 138 -2.37 1.82 0.76
N LYS A 139 -3.35 1.72 1.68
CA LYS A 139 -3.68 2.77 2.66
C LYS A 139 -3.01 2.43 3.99
N GLY A 140 -1.78 2.88 4.20
CA GLY A 140 -1.09 2.55 5.45
C GLY A 140 0.27 3.19 5.62
N SER A 141 0.69 3.29 6.89
CA SER A 141 2.06 3.61 7.30
C SER A 141 3.06 2.60 6.73
N GLU A 142 4.33 2.98 6.62
CA GLU A 142 5.43 2.08 6.21
C GLU A 142 5.47 0.76 7.03
N HIS A 143 4.97 0.75 8.27
CA HIS A 143 4.86 -0.46 9.09
C HIS A 143 3.82 -1.46 8.58
N LYS A 144 2.71 -0.99 8.00
CA LYS A 144 1.72 -1.88 7.35
C LYS A 144 2.27 -2.44 6.04
N LYS A 145 3.14 -1.68 5.35
CA LYS A 145 3.83 -2.15 4.14
C LYS A 145 4.70 -3.36 4.44
N SER A 146 5.53 -3.28 5.49
CA SER A 146 6.40 -4.40 5.86
C SER A 146 5.62 -5.66 6.24
N ILE A 147 4.52 -5.51 6.97
CA ILE A 147 3.67 -6.64 7.36
C ILE A 147 3.04 -7.31 6.14
N LEU A 148 2.46 -6.52 5.22
CA LEU A 148 1.83 -7.05 4.01
C LEU A 148 2.84 -7.64 3.03
N LEU A 149 4.03 -7.04 2.87
CA LEU A 149 5.10 -7.62 2.05
C LEU A 149 5.52 -9.00 2.57
N ASN A 150 5.65 -9.15 3.89
CA ASN A 150 6.01 -10.43 4.49
C ASN A 150 4.98 -11.52 4.18
N TYR A 151 3.67 -11.22 4.29
CA TYR A 151 2.62 -12.19 3.93
C TYR A 151 2.67 -12.63 2.46
N TYR A 152 3.01 -11.73 1.54
CA TYR A 152 3.17 -12.07 0.13
C TYR A 152 4.48 -12.81 -0.16
N GLN A 153 5.56 -12.52 0.58
CA GLN A 153 6.85 -13.20 0.42
C GLN A 153 6.88 -14.60 1.05
N ASP A 154 6.20 -14.79 2.18
CA ASP A 154 6.15 -16.08 2.88
C ASP A 154 5.35 -17.14 2.10
N GLU A 155 4.36 -16.74 1.31
CA GLU A 155 3.66 -17.67 0.41
C GLU A 155 4.50 -18.12 -0.79
N ASN A 156 5.48 -17.32 -1.23
CA ASN A 156 6.38 -17.67 -2.34
C ASN A 156 7.57 -18.56 -1.90
N LYS A 157 7.67 -18.91 -0.61
CA LYS A 157 8.72 -19.79 -0.07
C LYS A 157 8.29 -21.24 0.14
N ASN A 158 7.01 -21.57 -0.10
CA ASN A 158 6.46 -22.90 0.17
C ASN A 158 6.13 -23.73 -1.08
N ASP A 159 6.68 -23.37 -2.25
CA ASP A 159 6.71 -24.22 -3.45
C ASP A 159 8.16 -24.62 -3.78
#